data_AF-A0AA88LSU6-F1
#
_entry.id   AF-A0AA88LSU6-F1
#
_cell.length_a   1.000
_cell.length_b   1.000
_cell.length_c   1.000
_cell.angle_alpha   90.00
_cell.angle_beta   90.00
_cell.angle_gamma   90.00
#
_symmetry.space_group_name_H-M   'P 1'
#
loop_
_entity.id
_entity.type
_entity.pdbx_description
1 polymer ?
#
loop_
_entity_poly.entity_id
_entity_poly.type
_entity_poly.pdbx_seq_one_letter_code
_entity_poly.pdbx_strand_id
1 'polypeptide(L)'
;MDFKILLLILCISFTAVQGFIPPCCIATAPIMRGMLRRVEKFTIQKMNGRCDINALVVYVNGRRLCAPVKQKKLLKRLKPTLKEQETV
;
A
#
# COMPACT_ATOMS: atom_id res chain seq x y z
N MET A 1 -33.18 21.67 19.72
CA MET A 1 -32.19 20.94 18.90
C MET A 1 -30.83 21.55 19.21
N ASP A 2 -30.08 20.95 20.13
CA ASP A 2 -28.83 21.51 20.63
C ASP A 2 -27.74 21.52 19.56
N PHE A 3 -27.20 22.71 19.25
CA PHE A 3 -26.11 22.88 18.28
C PHE A 3 -24.87 22.03 18.62
N LYS A 4 -24.63 21.76 19.91
CA LYS A 4 -23.59 20.84 20.38
C LYS A 4 -23.79 19.41 19.90
N ILE A 5 -25.03 18.91 19.93
CA ILE A 5 -25.37 17.56 19.49
C ILE A 5 -25.19 17.47 17.97
N LEU A 6 -25.60 18.50 17.23
CA LEU A 6 -25.43 18.57 15.78
C LEU A 6 -23.94 18.55 15.38
N LEU A 7 -23.09 19.29 16.10
CA LEU A 7 -21.64 19.34 15.86
C LEU A 7 -20.97 17.98 16.13
N LEU A 8 -21.37 17.28 17.19
CA LEU A 8 -20.85 15.94 17.52
C LEU A 8 -21.23 14.92 16.44
N ILE A 9 -22.47 14.93 15.97
CA ILE A 9 -22.93 14.05 14.89
C ILE A 9 -22.17 14.33 13.59
N LEU A 10 -21.91 15.60 13.27
CA LEU A 10 -21.11 16.00 12.10
C LEU A 10 -19.66 15.49 12.23
N CYS A 11 -19.02 15.64 13.39
CA CYS A 11 -17.66 15.16 13.60
C CYS A 11 -17.55 13.63 13.47
N ILE A 12 -18.48 12.88 14.07
CA ILE A 12 -18.48 11.40 14.03
C ILE A 12 -18.71 10.90 12.61
N SER A 13 -19.61 11.55 11.85
CA SER A 13 -19.83 11.20 10.46
C SER A 13 -18.61 11.55 9.60
N PHE A 14 -18.00 12.73 9.77
CA PHE A 14 -16.82 13.14 9.00
C PHE A 14 -15.60 12.24 9.23
N THR A 15 -15.37 11.81 10.48
CA THR A 15 -14.28 10.86 10.79
C THR A 15 -14.59 9.44 10.30
N ALA A 16 -15.86 9.06 10.19
CA ALA A 16 -16.27 7.80 9.57
C ALA A 16 -16.14 7.79 8.04
N VAL A 17 -16.28 8.94 7.35
CA VAL A 17 -16.11 9.03 5.89
C VAL A 17 -14.64 9.05 5.46
N GLN A 18 -13.70 9.33 6.37
CA GLN A 18 -12.29 9.00 6.18
C GLN A 18 -12.10 7.49 6.37
N GLY A 19 -12.80 6.73 5.52
CA GLY A 19 -12.65 5.30 5.44
C GLY A 19 -11.19 4.94 5.30
N PHE A 20 -10.79 3.92 6.05
CA PHE A 20 -9.58 3.13 5.84
C PHE A 20 -9.59 2.60 4.41
N ILE A 21 -9.32 3.45 3.42
CA ILE A 21 -9.09 3.02 2.05
C ILE A 21 -7.72 2.36 2.12
N PRO A 22 -7.64 1.01 2.01
CA PRO A 22 -6.35 0.37 1.91
C PRO A 22 -5.70 1.03 0.69
N PRO A 23 -4.54 1.68 0.85
CA PRO A 23 -4.06 2.54 -0.22
C PRO A 23 -3.72 1.57 -1.36
N CYS A 24 -4.50 1.50 -2.42
CA CYS A 24 -4.27 0.57 -3.53
C CYS A 24 -3.29 1.21 -4.53
N CYS A 25 -2.42 0.41 -5.13
CA CYS A 25 -1.72 0.81 -6.35
C CYS A 25 -2.72 0.87 -7.50
N ILE A 26 -2.79 2.00 -8.18
CA ILE A 26 -3.60 2.22 -9.40
C ILE A 26 -2.76 1.96 -10.66
N ALA A 27 -1.45 2.25 -10.58
CA ALA A 27 -0.49 2.02 -11.65
C ALA A 27 0.77 1.35 -11.10
N THR A 28 1.52 0.69 -11.98
CA THR A 28 2.82 0.08 -11.64
C THR A 28 3.90 0.62 -12.55
N ALA A 29 5.08 0.91 -11.99
CA ALA A 29 6.25 1.33 -12.73
C ALA A 29 7.43 0.38 -12.43
N PRO A 30 8.21 -0.04 -13.44
CA PRO A 30 9.35 -0.91 -13.21
C PRO A 30 10.42 -0.19 -12.38
N ILE A 31 10.81 -0.80 -11.26
CA ILE A 31 11.84 -0.27 -10.37
C ILE A 31 13.22 -0.77 -10.81
N MET A 32 14.20 0.13 -10.88
CA MET A 32 15.57 -0.20 -11.24
C MET A 32 16.22 -1.13 -10.19
N ARG A 33 17.13 -2.01 -10.63
CA ARG A 33 17.86 -2.94 -9.75
C ARG A 33 18.53 -2.27 -8.54
N GLY A 34 19.10 -1.07 -8.74
CA GLY A 34 19.76 -0.31 -7.68
C GLY A 34 18.80 0.10 -6.55
N MET A 35 17.54 0.40 -6.87
CA MET A 35 16.51 0.71 -5.88
C MET A 35 15.97 -0.56 -5.22
N LEU A 36 15.83 -1.67 -5.94
CA LEU A 36 15.38 -2.95 -5.37
C LEU A 36 16.28 -3.43 -4.22
N ARG A 37 17.59 -3.13 -4.26
CA ARG A 37 18.52 -3.44 -3.16
C ARG A 37 18.24 -2.65 -1.87
N ARG A 38 17.67 -1.45 -2.00
CA ARG A 38 17.34 -0.56 -0.89
C ARG A 38 15.93 -0.77 -0.32
N VAL A 39 15.17 -1.71 -0.88
CA VAL A 39 13.83 -2.03 -0.39
C VAL A 39 13.92 -2.57 1.04
N GLU A 40 13.20 -1.93 1.96
CA GLU A 40 13.14 -2.29 3.37
C GLU A 40 12.05 -3.33 3.64
N LYS A 41 10.90 -3.16 2.96
CA LYS A 41 9.71 -3.99 3.11
C LYS A 41 8.99 -4.13 1.77
N PHE A 42 8.31 -5.25 1.56
CA PHE A 42 7.43 -5.42 0.41
C PHE A 42 6.18 -6.21 0.76
N THR A 43 5.13 -5.98 -0.01
CA THR A 43 3.83 -6.65 0.10
C THR A 43 3.30 -6.89 -1.31
N ILE A 44 2.53 -7.97 -1.50
CA ILE A 44 1.81 -8.21 -2.74
C ILE A 44 0.36 -7.76 -2.57
N GLN A 45 0.00 -6.76 -3.36
CA GLN A 45 -1.38 -6.40 -3.60
C GLN A 45 -1.96 -7.35 -4.63
N LYS A 46 -3.00 -8.09 -4.24
CA LYS A 46 -3.78 -8.94 -5.14
C LYS A 46 -5.02 -8.18 -5.61
N MET A 47 -5.44 -8.44 -6.84
CA MET A 47 -6.73 -8.02 -7.37
C MET A 47 -7.82 -8.88 -6.72
N ASN A 48 -8.57 -8.31 -5.78
CA ASN A 48 -9.55 -9.04 -4.94
C ASN A 48 -10.88 -8.28 -4.80
N GLY A 49 -11.20 -7.39 -5.73
CA GLY A 49 -12.40 -6.54 -5.70
C GLY A 49 -12.29 -5.31 -4.79
N ARG A 50 -11.28 -5.23 -3.91
CA ARG A 50 -10.92 -3.99 -3.19
C ARG A 50 -9.87 -3.16 -3.92
N CYS A 51 -8.93 -3.84 -4.58
CA CYS A 51 -7.97 -3.22 -5.50
C CYS A 51 -8.13 -3.84 -6.90
N ASP A 52 -8.04 -3.01 -7.94
CA ASP A 52 -8.33 -3.41 -9.33
C ASP A 52 -7.13 -4.02 -10.06
N ILE A 53 -5.93 -3.91 -9.51
CA ILE A 53 -4.71 -4.45 -10.13
C ILE A 53 -3.84 -5.23 -9.16
N ASN A 54 -3.11 -6.19 -9.71
CA ASN A 54 -2.04 -6.88 -9.01
C ASN A 54 -0.77 -6.02 -9.02
N ALA A 55 -0.20 -5.73 -7.84
CA ALA A 55 0.99 -4.91 -7.73
C ALA A 55 1.95 -5.44 -6.65
N LEU A 56 3.25 -5.29 -6.90
CA LEU A 56 4.29 -5.41 -5.89
C LEU A 56 4.44 -4.05 -5.22
N VAL A 57 3.99 -3.93 -3.98
CA VAL A 57 4.20 -2.73 -3.17
C VAL A 57 5.56 -2.88 -2.50
N VAL A 58 6.45 -1.91 -2.70
CA VAL A 58 7.73 -1.85 -1.98
C VAL A 58 7.87 -0.55 -1.22
N TYR A 59 8.60 -0.61 -0.11
CA TYR A 59 8.94 0.55 0.70
C TYR A 59 10.45 0.79 0.61
N VAL A 60 10.83 1.99 0.16
CA VAL A 60 12.22 2.42 0.01
C VAL A 60 12.37 3.77 0.69
N ASN A 61 13.22 3.88 1.72
CA ASN A 61 13.46 5.12 2.46
C ASN A 61 12.15 5.77 2.96
N GLY A 62 11.25 4.98 3.55
CA GLY A 62 9.95 5.46 4.01
C GLY A 62 8.93 5.83 2.91
N ARG A 63 9.29 5.75 1.62
CA ARG A 63 8.37 5.99 0.51
C ARG A 63 7.78 4.68 -0.01
N ARG A 64 6.50 4.71 -0.31
CA ARG A 64 5.78 3.59 -0.93
C ARG A 64 5.85 3.69 -2.46
N LEU A 65 6.22 2.60 -3.13
CA LEU A 65 6.30 2.49 -4.58
C LEU A 65 5.54 1.26 -5.07
N CYS A 66 4.95 1.38 -6.26
CA CYS A 66 4.17 0.34 -6.91
C CYS A 66 4.93 -0.22 -8.12
N ALA A 67 5.28 -1.50 -8.06
CA ALA A 67 6.02 -2.21 -9.10
C ALA A 67 5.19 -3.34 -9.72
N PRO A 68 5.51 -3.77 -10.96
CA PRO A 68 4.93 -4.97 -11.54
C PRO A 68 5.28 -6.22 -10.72
N VAL A 69 4.30 -7.11 -10.51
CA VAL A 69 4.48 -8.36 -9.74
C VAL A 69 5.63 -9.23 -10.25
N LYS A 70 5.94 -9.15 -11.56
CA LYS A 70 7.07 -9.84 -12.19
C LYS A 70 8.42 -9.52 -11.52
N GLN A 71 8.57 -8.32 -10.95
CA GLN A 71 9.79 -7.90 -10.25
C GLN A 71 9.97 -8.56 -8.87
N LYS A 72 8.95 -9.26 -8.32
CA LYS A 72 9.07 -10.03 -7.07
C LYS A 72 10.21 -11.05 -7.15
N LYS A 73 10.35 -11.74 -8.28
CA LYS A 73 11.43 -12.72 -8.50
C LYS A 73 12.81 -12.06 -8.42
N LEU A 74 12.95 -10.88 -9.03
CA LEU A 74 14.19 -10.11 -9.02
C LEU A 74 14.49 -9.56 -7.62
N LEU A 75 13.49 -9.06 -6.91
CA LEU A 75 13.62 -8.60 -5.52
C LEU A 75 14.11 -9.74 -4.62
N LYS A 76 13.49 -10.92 -4.69
CA LYS A 76 13.92 -12.10 -3.89
C LYS A 76 15.34 -12.56 -4.21
N ARG A 77 15.78 -12.48 -5.48
CA ARG A 77 17.16 -12.79 -5.85
C ARG A 77 18.17 -11.78 -5.30
N LEU A 78 17.80 -10.49 -5.29
CA LEU A 78 18.67 -9.43 -4.79
C LEU A 78 18.69 -9.35 -3.26
N LYS A 79 17.59 -9.72 -2.60
CA LYS A 79 17.42 -9.60 -1.16
C LYS A 79 16.64 -10.81 -0.60
N PRO A 80 17.26 -11.99 -0.50
CA PRO A 80 16.59 -13.23 -0.10
C PRO A 80 16.12 -13.22 1.36
N THR A 81 16.74 -12.41 2.21
CA THR A 81 16.38 -12.26 3.63
C THR A 81 15.13 -11.38 3.84
N LEU A 82 14.67 -10.69 2.80
CA LEU A 82 13.52 -9.81 2.87
C LEU A 82 12.23 -10.66 2.97
N LYS A 83 11.48 -10.50 4.07
CA LYS A 83 10.20 -11.15 4.26
C LYS A 83 9.06 -10.32 3.67
N GLU A 84 8.08 -11.02 3.11
CA GLU A 84 6.82 -10.42 2.65
C GLU A 84 6.02 -9.99 3.87
N GLN A 85 5.62 -8.72 3.95
CA GLN A 85 4.73 -8.28 5.01
C GLN A 85 3.29 -8.51 4.59
N GLU A 86 2.57 -9.27 5.42
CA GLU A 86 1.14 -9.51 5.27
C GLU A 86 0.39 -8.26 5.72
N THR A 87 -0.31 -7.62 4.79
CA THR A 87 -1.29 -6.58 5.12
C THR A 87 -2.49 -7.25 5.76
N VAL A 88 -2.65 -7.04 7.07
CA VAL A 88 -3.84 -7.41 7.88
C VAL A 88 -5.06 -6.66 7.37
#